data_AF-X1NAM1-F1
#
_entry.id   AF-X1NAM1-F1
#
_cell.length_a   1.000
_cell.length_b   1.000
_cell.length_c   1.000
_cell.angle_alpha   90.00
_cell.angle_beta   90.00
_cell.angle_gamma   90.00
#
_symmetry.space_group_name_H-M   'P 1'
#
loop_
_entity.id
_entity.type
_entity.pdbx_description
1 polymer ?
#
loop_
_entity_poly.entity_id
_entity_poly.type
_entity_poly.pdbx_seq_one_letter_code
_entity_poly.pdbx_strand_id
1 'polypeptide(L)'
;MDEPYTVDPRYGGPEYETIAAIGSACGITDLKAIAKGNELVNAYGLDSISCGVAIAFAMECFEKGLLASKDTGGIDLRFGNESAMLQMIEQIALRQGFGDILAEGVARAAKRIGPAAEEFAMHIKGQELPMHEPRLKQGMGVGYSISPTGADHCHNIHDTAYTAMTPSLEM
;
A
#
# COMPACT_ATOMS: atom_id res chain seq x y z
N MET A 1 4.93 -26.96 -15.25
CA MET A 1 5.14 -26.40 -13.91
C MET A 1 3.77 -25.96 -13.46
N ASP A 2 3.23 -26.59 -12.41
CA ASP A 2 1.96 -26.12 -11.85
C ASP A 2 2.21 -24.75 -11.23
N GLU A 3 1.48 -23.75 -11.73
CA GLU A 3 1.63 -22.38 -11.26
C GLU A 3 0.93 -22.25 -9.91
N PRO A 4 1.50 -21.53 -8.91
CA PRO A 4 1.01 -21.54 -7.53
C PRO A 4 -0.41 -20.97 -7.38
N TYR A 5 -0.88 -20.19 -8.36
CA TYR A 5 -2.24 -19.68 -8.45
C TYR A 5 -2.58 -19.28 -9.89
N THR A 6 -3.88 -19.29 -10.19
CA THR A 6 -4.47 -18.78 -11.44
C THR A 6 -5.10 -17.42 -11.22
N VAL A 7 -4.94 -16.53 -12.20
CA VAL A 7 -5.54 -15.19 -12.20
C VAL A 7 -6.83 -15.22 -13.00
N ASP A 8 -7.92 -14.73 -12.42
CA ASP A 8 -9.20 -14.62 -13.09
C ASP A 8 -9.27 -13.33 -13.94
N PRO A 9 -9.36 -13.45 -15.28
CA PRO A 9 -9.33 -12.29 -16.16
C PRO A 9 -10.57 -11.38 -16.02
N ARG A 10 -11.63 -11.82 -15.33
CA ARG A 10 -12.83 -11.00 -15.09
C ARG A 10 -12.53 -9.73 -14.31
N TYR A 11 -11.46 -9.70 -13.52
CA TYR A 11 -11.07 -8.55 -12.69
C TYR A 11 -10.09 -7.60 -13.37
N GLY A 12 -9.81 -7.80 -14.66
CA GLY A 12 -8.93 -6.93 -15.43
C GLY A 12 -7.47 -6.96 -14.96
N GLY A 13 -6.69 -6.01 -15.48
CA GLY A 13 -5.31 -5.79 -15.07
C GLY A 13 -5.21 -4.78 -13.94
N PRO A 14 -4.15 -4.84 -13.13
CA PRO A 14 -3.87 -3.80 -12.14
C PRO A 14 -3.54 -2.47 -12.81
N GLU A 15 -4.09 -1.38 -12.27
CA GLU A 15 -3.69 -0.02 -12.61
C GLU A 15 -2.33 0.33 -11.98
N TYR A 16 -1.73 1.45 -12.39
CA TYR A 16 -0.43 1.91 -11.89
C TYR A 16 -0.32 1.87 -10.35
N GLU A 17 -1.28 2.48 -9.66
CA GLU A 17 -1.31 2.56 -8.20
C GLU A 17 -1.41 1.17 -7.56
N THR A 18 -2.24 0.28 -8.13
CA THR A 18 -2.36 -1.11 -7.66
C THR A 18 -1.05 -1.87 -7.84
N ILE A 19 -0.44 -1.81 -9.03
CA ILE A 19 0.87 -2.46 -9.28
C ILE A 19 1.89 -1.97 -8.26
N ALA A 20 1.94 -0.66 -8.01
CA ALA A 20 2.95 -0.11 -7.11
C ALA A 20 2.67 -0.42 -5.64
N ALA A 21 1.41 -0.39 -5.18
CA ALA A 21 1.03 -0.58 -3.78
C ALA A 21 1.17 -2.04 -3.30
N ILE A 22 0.70 -3.02 -4.06
CA ILE A 22 0.83 -4.45 -3.72
C ILE A 22 2.04 -5.13 -4.38
N GLY A 23 2.75 -4.42 -5.25
CA GLY A 23 4.01 -4.85 -5.86
C GLY A 23 5.20 -4.15 -5.20
N SER A 24 5.67 -3.05 -5.80
CA SER A 24 6.91 -2.39 -5.41
C SER A 24 6.98 -1.93 -3.95
N ALA A 25 5.89 -1.41 -3.39
CA ALA A 25 5.84 -0.98 -1.99
C ALA A 25 5.96 -2.18 -1.02
N CYS A 26 5.50 -3.36 -1.45
CA CYS A 26 5.67 -4.62 -0.72
C CYS A 26 6.97 -5.37 -1.10
N GLY A 27 7.83 -4.81 -1.95
CA GLY A 27 9.05 -5.47 -2.46
C GLY A 27 8.80 -6.63 -3.42
N ILE A 28 7.59 -6.75 -3.97
CA ILE A 28 7.17 -7.86 -4.85
C ILE A 28 7.39 -7.47 -6.31
N THR A 29 8.04 -8.36 -7.07
CA THR A 29 8.35 -8.16 -8.50
C THR A 29 7.64 -9.16 -9.43
N ASP A 30 7.03 -10.21 -8.89
CA ASP A 30 6.24 -11.17 -9.67
C ASP A 30 4.92 -10.53 -10.13
N LEU A 31 4.85 -10.20 -11.42
CA LEU A 31 3.64 -9.62 -12.04
C LEU A 31 2.41 -10.51 -11.92
N LYS A 32 2.59 -11.83 -11.88
CA LYS A 32 1.47 -12.75 -11.73
C LYS A 32 0.93 -12.73 -10.31
N ALA A 33 1.80 -12.64 -9.31
CA ALA A 33 1.41 -12.42 -7.92
C ALA A 33 0.66 -11.10 -7.76
N ILE A 34 1.16 -10.03 -8.37
CA ILE A 34 0.52 -8.71 -8.38
C ILE A 34 -0.84 -8.76 -9.06
N ALA A 35 -0.95 -9.43 -10.22
CA ALA A 35 -2.23 -9.61 -10.91
C ALA A 35 -3.22 -10.44 -10.07
N LYS A 36 -2.73 -11.44 -9.31
CA LYS A 36 -3.56 -12.16 -8.35
C LYS A 36 -4.01 -11.28 -7.20
N GLY A 37 -3.12 -10.43 -6.66
CA GLY A 37 -3.49 -9.46 -5.63
C GLY A 37 -4.53 -8.47 -6.13
N ASN A 38 -4.43 -7.99 -7.37
CA ASN A 38 -5.43 -7.15 -8.03
C ASN A 38 -6.80 -7.83 -8.10
N GLU A 39 -6.82 -9.11 -8.49
CA GLU A 39 -8.04 -9.91 -8.47
C GLU A 39 -8.66 -9.90 -7.07
N LEU A 40 -7.87 -10.19 -6.03
CA LEU A 40 -8.36 -10.28 -4.65
C LEU A 40 -8.90 -8.94 -4.13
N VAL A 41 -8.14 -7.83 -4.27
CA VAL A 41 -8.62 -6.52 -3.79
C VAL A 41 -9.91 -6.11 -4.50
N ASN A 42 -10.04 -6.36 -5.80
CA ASN A 42 -11.27 -6.09 -6.53
C ASN A 42 -12.41 -7.03 -6.11
N ALA A 43 -12.14 -8.33 -5.92
CA ALA A 43 -13.13 -9.32 -5.51
C ALA A 43 -13.70 -9.04 -4.11
N TYR A 44 -12.87 -8.54 -3.19
CA TYR A 44 -13.27 -8.16 -1.85
C TYR A 44 -13.76 -6.71 -1.71
N GLY A 45 -13.62 -5.89 -2.75
CA GLY A 45 -14.01 -4.48 -2.72
C GLY A 45 -13.13 -3.63 -1.81
N LEU A 46 -11.82 -3.93 -1.77
CA LEU A 46 -10.83 -3.19 -1.02
C LEU A 46 -10.21 -2.08 -1.88
N ASP A 47 -9.87 -0.95 -1.26
CA ASP A 47 -8.97 0.01 -1.89
C ASP A 47 -7.56 -0.59 -1.99
N SER A 48 -7.05 -0.72 -3.21
CA SER A 48 -5.74 -1.32 -3.46
C SER A 48 -4.57 -0.51 -2.88
N ILE A 49 -4.69 0.82 -2.80
CA ILE A 49 -3.62 1.68 -2.26
C ILE A 49 -3.52 1.47 -0.76
N SER A 50 -4.61 1.74 -0.02
CA SER A 50 -4.64 1.55 1.43
C SER A 50 -4.34 0.11 1.84
N CYS A 51 -4.85 -0.89 1.11
CA CYS A 51 -4.56 -2.30 1.39
C CYS A 51 -3.06 -2.61 1.21
N GLY A 52 -2.46 -2.23 0.08
CA GLY A 52 -1.04 -2.45 -0.20
C GLY A 52 -0.13 -1.72 0.79
N VAL A 53 -0.43 -0.45 1.10
CA VAL A 53 0.36 0.34 2.07
C VAL A 53 0.22 -0.23 3.49
N ALA A 54 -0.96 -0.72 3.89
CA ALA A 54 -1.11 -1.38 5.18
C ALA A 54 -0.29 -2.68 5.29
N ILE A 55 -0.19 -3.45 4.21
CA ILE A 55 0.65 -4.65 4.13
C ILE A 55 2.14 -4.26 4.18
N ALA A 56 2.56 -3.28 3.39
CA ALA A 56 3.95 -2.78 3.39
C ALA A 56 4.36 -2.22 4.76
N PHE A 57 3.46 -1.50 5.43
CA PHE A 57 3.65 -1.02 6.79
C PHE A 57 3.86 -2.18 7.78
N ALA A 58 3.06 -3.24 7.66
CA ALA A 58 3.23 -4.44 8.49
C ALA A 58 4.55 -5.16 8.19
N MET A 59 4.98 -5.16 6.92
CA MET A 59 6.27 -5.72 6.53
C MET A 59 7.45 -4.96 7.15
N GLU A 60 7.42 -3.63 7.11
CA GLU A 60 8.41 -2.78 7.77
C GLU A 60 8.43 -3.04 9.28
N CYS A 61 7.25 -3.08 9.93
CA CYS A 61 7.16 -3.38 11.36
C CYS A 61 7.73 -4.76 11.71
N PHE A 62 7.54 -5.75 10.85
CA PHE A 62 8.09 -7.10 11.04
C PHE A 62 9.62 -7.10 10.93
N GLU A 63 10.18 -6.48 9.89
CA GLU A 63 11.64 -6.39 9.71
C GLU A 63 12.34 -5.54 10.77
N LYS A 64 11.65 -4.55 11.34
CA LYS A 64 12.15 -3.77 12.49
C LYS A 64 11.97 -4.47 13.83
N GLY A 65 11.36 -5.66 13.85
CA GLY A 65 11.13 -6.45 15.07
C GLY A 65 10.03 -5.90 15.98
N LEU A 66 9.16 -5.02 15.46
CA LEU A 66 7.95 -4.55 16.14
C LEU A 66 6.82 -5.60 16.08
N LEU A 67 6.86 -6.46 15.06
CA LEU A 67 6.02 -7.65 14.92
C LEU A 67 6.90 -8.88 14.83
N ALA A 68 6.47 -9.99 15.44
CA ALA A 68 7.08 -11.31 15.27
C ALA A 68 6.07 -12.28 14.64
N SER A 69 6.55 -13.43 14.17
CA SER A 69 5.70 -14.45 13.53
C SER A 69 4.50 -14.88 14.39
N LYS A 70 4.60 -14.83 15.72
CA LYS A 70 3.49 -15.16 16.61
C LYS A 70 2.34 -14.15 16.53
N ASP A 71 2.65 -12.88 16.26
CA ASP A 71 1.68 -11.79 16.22
C ASP A 71 0.89 -11.81 14.90
N THR A 72 1.49 -12.39 13.86
CA THR A 72 0.94 -12.53 12.50
C THR A 72 0.32 -13.90 12.22
N GLY A 73 0.15 -14.73 13.25
CA GLY A 73 -0.40 -16.09 13.09
C GLY A 73 0.52 -17.04 12.31
N GLY A 74 1.83 -16.78 12.29
CA GLY A 74 2.85 -17.54 11.58
C GLY A 74 3.21 -16.98 10.20
N ILE A 75 2.53 -15.93 9.74
CA ILE A 75 2.81 -15.32 8.44
C ILE A 75 4.12 -14.53 8.52
N ASP A 76 5.06 -14.88 7.64
CA ASP A 76 6.35 -14.22 7.51
C ASP A 76 6.23 -12.93 6.68
N LEU A 77 5.93 -11.81 7.35
CA LEU A 77 5.75 -10.50 6.73
C LEU A 77 7.09 -9.82 6.43
N ARG A 78 8.04 -10.49 5.77
CA ARG A 78 9.21 -9.80 5.22
C ARG A 78 8.89 -9.20 3.86
N PHE A 79 9.57 -8.12 3.49
CA PHE A 79 9.42 -7.54 2.15
C PHE A 79 9.80 -8.58 1.08
N GLY A 80 9.05 -8.55 -0.02
CA GLY A 80 9.22 -9.47 -1.13
C GLY A 80 8.61 -10.86 -0.91
N ASN A 81 7.88 -11.10 0.18
CA ASN A 81 7.11 -12.33 0.35
C ASN A 81 5.72 -12.21 -0.30
N GLU A 82 5.59 -12.66 -1.55
CA GLU A 82 4.31 -12.55 -2.26
C GLU A 82 3.19 -13.40 -1.67
N SER A 83 3.53 -14.56 -1.09
CA SER A 83 2.54 -15.43 -0.45
C SER A 83 1.95 -14.78 0.79
N ALA A 84 2.76 -14.02 1.54
CA ALA A 84 2.29 -13.27 2.70
C ALA A 84 1.40 -12.10 2.28
N MET A 85 1.76 -11.37 1.22
CA MET A 85 0.93 -10.28 0.68
C MET A 85 -0.46 -10.79 0.27
N LEU A 86 -0.54 -11.88 -0.51
CA LEU A 86 -1.83 -12.45 -0.93
C LEU A 86 -2.68 -12.92 0.26
N GLN A 87 -2.07 -13.61 1.23
CA GLN A 87 -2.77 -14.02 2.45
C GLN A 87 -3.27 -12.84 3.27
N MET A 88 -2.50 -11.74 3.36
CA MET A 88 -2.93 -10.56 4.10
C MET A 88 -4.08 -9.82 3.43
N ILE A 89 -4.17 -9.79 2.10
CA ILE A 89 -5.35 -9.23 1.42
C ILE A 89 -6.62 -9.95 1.89
N GLU A 90 -6.62 -11.28 1.89
CA GLU A 90 -7.77 -12.08 2.36
C GLU A 90 -8.04 -11.87 3.85
N GLN A 91 -7.01 -11.88 4.70
CA GLN A 91 -7.18 -11.67 6.15
C GLN A 91 -7.71 -10.28 6.47
N ILE A 92 -7.31 -9.24 5.73
CA ILE A 92 -7.84 -7.89 5.87
C ILE A 92 -9.32 -7.85 5.48
N ALA A 93 -9.66 -8.39 4.30
CA ALA A 93 -11.03 -8.44 3.81
C ALA A 93 -11.98 -9.13 4.78
N LEU A 94 -11.51 -10.23 5.39
CA LEU A 94 -12.30 -11.08 6.27
C LEU A 94 -12.13 -10.75 7.76
N ARG A 95 -11.30 -9.76 8.11
CA ARG A 95 -10.93 -9.39 9.49
C ARG A 95 -10.49 -10.59 10.34
N GLN A 96 -9.59 -11.39 9.80
CA GLN A 96 -9.08 -12.60 10.45
C GLN A 96 -7.65 -12.41 10.92
N GLY A 97 -7.31 -12.98 12.09
CA GLY A 97 -5.95 -12.95 12.62
C GLY A 97 -5.40 -11.52 12.72
N PHE A 98 -4.22 -11.29 12.16
CA PHE A 98 -3.60 -9.96 12.14
C PHE A 98 -4.28 -9.01 11.14
N GLY A 99 -5.03 -9.55 10.17
CA GLY A 99 -5.82 -8.75 9.23
C GLY A 99 -6.88 -7.88 9.89
N ASP A 100 -7.42 -8.25 11.06
CA ASP A 100 -8.33 -7.37 11.82
C ASP A 100 -7.67 -6.05 12.24
N ILE A 101 -6.38 -6.09 12.58
CA ILE A 101 -5.63 -4.89 12.95
C ILE A 101 -5.39 -4.01 11.71
N LEU A 102 -4.98 -4.61 10.60
CA LEU A 102 -4.69 -3.88 9.35
C LEU A 102 -5.95 -3.38 8.63
N ALA A 103 -7.09 -4.02 8.84
CA ALA A 103 -8.39 -3.56 8.31
C ALA A 103 -8.82 -2.18 8.87
N GLU A 104 -8.14 -1.68 9.90
CA GLU A 104 -8.34 -0.33 10.44
C GLU A 104 -7.48 0.75 9.77
N GLY A 105 -6.61 0.39 8.81
CA GLY A 105 -5.67 1.31 8.17
C GLY A 105 -4.47 1.65 9.07
N VAL A 106 -3.39 2.17 8.48
CA VAL A 106 -2.08 2.32 9.15
C VAL A 106 -2.14 3.26 10.35
N ALA A 107 -2.96 4.32 10.27
CA ALA A 107 -3.10 5.31 11.33
C ALA A 107 -3.65 4.72 12.64
N ARG A 108 -4.53 3.72 12.55
CA ARG A 108 -5.11 3.03 13.71
C ARG A 108 -4.33 1.77 14.05
N ALA A 109 -3.86 1.03 13.05
CA ALA A 109 -3.03 -0.15 13.24
C ALA A 109 -1.75 0.17 14.02
N ALA A 110 -1.05 1.27 13.68
CA ALA A 110 0.18 1.67 14.37
C ALA A 110 -0.03 1.88 15.87
N LYS A 111 -1.15 2.51 16.26
CA LYS A 111 -1.50 2.71 17.68
C LYS A 111 -1.73 1.38 18.42
N ARG A 112 -2.23 0.34 17.72
CA ARG A 112 -2.41 -1.01 18.29
C ARG A 112 -1.09 -1.77 18.39
N ILE A 113 -0.19 -1.60 17.43
CA ILE A 113 1.14 -2.25 17.41
C ILE A 113 2.06 -1.63 18.47
N GLY A 114 2.08 -0.30 18.57
CA GLY A 114 2.79 0.44 19.60
C GLY A 114 3.42 1.74 19.08
N PRO A 115 3.90 2.62 19.98
CA PRO A 115 4.38 3.96 19.61
C PRO A 115 5.51 3.97 18.58
N ALA A 116 6.41 2.97 18.60
CA ALA A 116 7.49 2.86 17.63
C ALA A 116 7.00 2.57 16.20
N ALA A 117 5.77 2.05 16.05
CA ALA A 117 5.19 1.79 14.74
C ALA A 117 4.65 3.07 14.07
N GLU A 118 4.35 4.13 14.84
CA GLU A 118 3.81 5.38 14.29
C GLU A 118 4.78 6.05 13.31
N GLU A 119 6.09 5.85 13.47
CA GLU A 119 7.13 6.36 12.55
C GLU A 119 7.02 5.76 11.13
N PHE A 120 6.49 4.55 11.02
CA PHE A 120 6.35 3.84 9.74
C PHE A 120 4.96 3.98 9.11
N ALA A 121 4.00 4.57 9.84
CA ALA A 121 2.62 4.72 9.41
C ALA A 121 2.44 5.92 8.47
N MET A 122 2.77 5.74 7.19
CA MET A 122 2.72 6.79 6.18
C MET A 122 1.27 7.15 5.78
N HIS A 123 0.71 8.18 6.42
CA HIS A 123 -0.65 8.66 6.13
C HIS A 123 -0.80 10.19 6.27
N ILE A 124 -1.81 10.77 5.61
CA ILE A 124 -2.29 12.15 5.85
C ILE A 124 -3.78 12.10 6.18
N LYS A 125 -4.17 12.70 7.31
CA LYS A 125 -5.55 12.65 7.84
C LYS A 125 -6.11 11.22 8.04
N GLY A 126 -5.23 10.24 8.15
CA GLY A 126 -5.56 8.83 8.31
C GLY A 126 -5.65 8.04 7.01
N GLN A 127 -5.53 8.68 5.85
CA GLN A 127 -5.47 8.02 4.54
C GLN A 127 -4.01 7.77 4.14
N GLU A 128 -3.72 6.54 3.74
CA GLU A 128 -2.40 6.10 3.26
C GLU A 128 -1.91 6.93 2.05
N LEU A 129 -0.60 7.11 1.92
CA LEU A 129 -0.03 7.82 0.77
C LEU A 129 -0.15 7.00 -0.53
N PRO A 130 -0.51 7.63 -1.66
CA PRO A 130 -0.47 6.98 -2.97
C PRO A 130 0.96 6.89 -3.51
N MET A 131 1.14 6.20 -4.64
CA MET A 131 2.43 5.71 -5.13
C MET A 131 3.26 6.77 -5.87
N HIS A 132 3.26 8.00 -5.37
CA HIS A 132 4.09 9.09 -5.88
C HIS A 132 4.89 9.77 -4.77
N GLU A 133 6.19 9.94 -5.02
CA GLU A 133 7.17 10.44 -4.05
C GLU A 133 7.14 11.99 -3.91
N PRO A 134 6.70 12.55 -2.76
CA PRO A 134 6.60 13.99 -2.55
C PRO A 134 7.95 14.70 -2.32
N ARG A 135 9.03 13.99 -1.96
CA ARG A 135 10.35 14.60 -1.73
C ARG A 135 10.93 15.24 -3.00
N LEU A 136 10.64 14.64 -4.17
CA LEU A 136 11.02 15.21 -5.47
C LEU A 136 9.99 16.23 -5.95
N LYS A 137 8.70 15.96 -5.73
CA LYS A 137 7.58 16.77 -6.22
C LYS A 137 6.99 17.59 -5.07
N GLN A 138 7.70 18.63 -4.64
CA GLN A 138 7.36 19.39 -3.43
C GLN A 138 5.92 19.95 -3.44
N GLY A 139 5.43 20.42 -4.60
CA GLY A 139 4.05 20.89 -4.75
C GLY A 139 3.01 19.80 -4.46
N MET A 140 3.30 18.55 -4.84
CA MET A 140 2.47 17.38 -4.52
C MET A 140 2.47 17.10 -3.01
N GLY A 141 3.60 17.27 -2.33
CA GLY A 141 3.67 17.15 -0.87
C GLY A 141 2.77 18.14 -0.13
N VAL A 142 2.81 19.42 -0.53
CA VAL A 142 1.86 20.44 -0.03
C VAL A 142 0.43 20.02 -0.35
N GLY A 143 0.20 19.61 -1.59
CA GLY A 143 -1.06 19.09 -2.08
C GLY A 143 -1.69 17.98 -1.22
N TYR A 144 -0.94 16.93 -0.91
CA TYR A 144 -1.37 15.88 0.01
C TYR A 144 -1.73 16.43 1.38
N SER A 145 -0.91 17.34 1.94
CA SER A 145 -1.13 17.90 3.27
C SER A 145 -2.44 18.68 3.39
N ILE A 146 -2.86 19.39 2.33
CA ILE A 146 -4.05 20.26 2.34
C ILE A 146 -5.30 19.62 1.73
N SER A 147 -5.16 18.51 0.99
CA SER A 147 -6.29 17.79 0.38
C SER A 147 -7.39 17.48 1.42
N PRO A 148 -8.67 17.71 1.10
CA PRO A 148 -9.76 17.58 2.07
C PRO A 148 -10.01 16.13 2.52
N THR A 149 -9.62 15.14 1.71
CA THR A 149 -9.87 13.72 1.95
C THR A 149 -8.69 12.99 2.59
N GLY A 150 -7.47 13.52 2.48
CA GLY A 150 -6.23 12.83 2.84
C GLY A 150 -5.22 12.86 1.70
N ALA A 151 -4.18 12.04 1.77
CA ALA A 151 -3.19 11.96 0.69
C ALA A 151 -3.82 11.34 -0.56
N ASP A 152 -4.15 12.19 -1.54
CA ASP A 152 -4.83 11.79 -2.77
C ASP A 152 -4.14 12.43 -3.97
N HIS A 153 -3.67 11.61 -4.91
CA HIS A 153 -2.94 12.09 -6.09
C HIS A 153 -3.86 12.68 -7.17
N CYS A 154 -5.15 12.35 -7.18
CA CYS A 154 -6.11 12.90 -8.13
C CYS A 154 -6.46 14.37 -7.83
N HIS A 155 -6.22 14.83 -6.61
CA HIS A 155 -6.36 16.24 -6.23
C HIS A 155 -5.11 17.09 -6.51
N ASN A 156 -4.07 16.50 -7.10
CA ASN A 156 -2.75 17.11 -7.12
C ASN A 156 -2.08 17.05 -8.49
N ILE A 157 -1.23 18.04 -8.73
CA ILE A 157 -0.35 18.08 -9.89
C ILE A 157 0.88 17.24 -9.55
N HIS A 158 1.00 16.07 -10.18
CA HIS A 158 2.11 15.14 -9.95
C HIS A 158 3.06 15.03 -11.16
N ASP A 159 2.89 15.83 -12.21
CA ASP A 159 3.81 15.84 -13.35
C ASP A 159 5.12 16.57 -12.98
N THR A 160 6.24 15.94 -13.34
CA THR A 160 7.59 16.52 -13.18
C THR A 160 7.79 17.82 -13.97
N ALA A 161 6.98 18.11 -14.99
CA ALA A 161 7.03 19.39 -15.70
C ALA A 161 6.84 20.60 -14.76
N TYR A 162 6.16 20.41 -13.62
CA TYR A 162 5.92 21.46 -12.62
C TYR A 162 6.97 21.51 -11.51
N THR A 163 8.06 20.72 -11.60
CA THR A 163 9.15 20.77 -10.61
C THR A 163 10.23 21.80 -10.95
N ALA A 164 10.15 22.44 -12.11
CA ALA A 164 11.09 23.48 -12.56
C ALA A 164 10.37 24.54 -13.38
N MET A 165 10.94 25.75 -13.43
CA MET A 165 10.51 26.78 -14.38
C MET A 165 10.77 26.26 -15.80
N THR A 166 9.69 26.05 -16.56
CA THR A 166 9.73 25.69 -17.97
C THR A 166 9.06 26.79 -18.78
N PRO A 167 9.39 26.96 -20.07
CA PRO A 167 8.71 27.93 -20.93
C PRO A 167 7.19 27.73 -21.00
N SER A 168 6.71 26.50 -20.75
CA SER A 168 5.29 26.18 -20.66
C SER A 168 4.58 26.79 -19.44
N LEU A 169 5.32 27.27 -18.44
CA LEU A 169 4.82 27.93 -17.23
C LEU A 169 4.99 29.45 -17.26
N GLU A 170 5.67 29.99 -18.28
CA GLU A 170 5.77 31.41 -18.56
C GLU A 170 4.56 31.83 -19.41
N MET A 171 3.42 32.08 -18.76
CA MET A 171 2.30 32.83 -19.36
C MET A 171 2.39 34.31 -19.03
#